data_AF-A0A7R9A881-F1
#
_entry.id   AF-A0A7R9A881-F1
#
_cell.length_a   1.000
_cell.length_b   1.000
_cell.length_c   1.000
_cell.angle_alpha   90.00
_cell.angle_beta   90.00
_cell.angle_gamma   90.00
#
_symmetry.space_group_name_H-M   'P 1'
#
loop_
_entity.id
_entity.type
_entity.pdbx_description
1 polymer ?
#
loop_
_entity_poly.entity_id
_entity_poly.type
_entity_poly.pdbx_seq_one_letter_code
_entity_poly.pdbx_strand_id
1 'polypeptide(L)'
;MRIKGRGRQGKARRRTTAKMWIVSLLLSVFLLGSSVDGQCDGCQCGGYFTELSGSFWSPNYPYNYYDNLYCTYTISLPSGYSMYYEYVSFNIEESPSCQYDSIMVQCPATGWAESRCGHYSSLGPFYEVHNYLNFVFKTDSSVTYRGFLLDYWAYYEKCEEGWLEHDGACYSFENEPRTGSEAQLECEKNWANLASVRSEEENAFIGENAPSSPVWIGLQKIDEKLRWADESRYEEATFHQNFHFEDGFAYAGAEQRAEEDDSEEIRLPYVCKKYIGSVRDIPSN
;
A
#
# COMPACT_ATOMS: atom_id res chain seq x y z
N MET A 1 -60.48 -52.21 30.25
CA MET A 1 -60.74 -53.29 29.26
C MET A 1 -60.58 -52.72 27.85
N ARG A 2 -60.05 -53.50 26.89
CA ARG A 2 -60.04 -53.39 25.38
C ARG A 2 -60.35 -52.03 24.69
N ILE A 3 -59.53 -51.47 23.76
CA ILE A 3 -59.08 -51.95 22.40
C ILE A 3 -60.28 -52.01 21.40
N LYS A 4 -60.35 -51.36 20.22
CA LYS A 4 -59.42 -50.72 19.21
C LYS A 4 -60.18 -49.55 18.50
N GLY A 5 -59.70 -48.75 17.53
CA GLY A 5 -58.42 -48.63 16.79
C GLY A 5 -58.60 -48.01 15.36
N ARG A 6 -57.49 -47.69 14.65
CA ARG A 6 -57.34 -47.06 13.30
C ARG A 6 -57.65 -45.54 13.21
N GLY A 7 -56.91 -44.69 12.49
CA GLY A 7 -55.70 -44.87 11.67
C GLY A 7 -55.82 -44.22 10.27
N ARG A 8 -55.00 -43.21 9.94
CA ARG A 8 -54.96 -42.55 8.61
C ARG A 8 -53.52 -42.34 8.11
N GLN A 9 -53.35 -42.43 6.79
CA GLN A 9 -52.07 -42.34 6.08
C GLN A 9 -51.62 -40.89 5.82
N GLY A 10 -50.31 -40.69 5.63
CA GLY A 10 -49.72 -39.39 5.27
C GLY A 10 -49.52 -39.17 3.76
N LYS A 11 -48.85 -38.06 3.40
CA LYS A 11 -48.31 -37.79 2.05
C LYS A 11 -47.12 -36.82 2.16
N ALA A 12 -46.00 -37.17 1.53
CA ALA A 12 -44.83 -36.30 1.38
C ALA A 12 -44.96 -35.41 0.13
N ARG A 13 -44.28 -34.25 0.10
CA ARG A 13 -44.23 -33.35 -1.06
C ARG A 13 -42.77 -32.94 -1.35
N ARG A 14 -42.41 -32.93 -2.65
CA ARG A 14 -41.03 -32.78 -3.14
C ARG A 14 -40.56 -31.32 -3.16
N ARG A 15 -39.25 -31.10 -3.01
CA ARG A 15 -38.55 -29.85 -3.36
C ARG A 15 -38.32 -29.77 -4.88
N THR A 16 -38.40 -28.58 -5.44
CA THR A 16 -38.05 -28.24 -6.84
C THR A 16 -36.67 -27.59 -6.90
N THR A 17 -35.90 -27.92 -7.94
CA THR A 17 -34.68 -27.20 -8.34
C THR A 17 -34.81 -26.77 -9.80
N ALA A 18 -34.44 -25.53 -10.09
CA ALA A 18 -34.40 -25.00 -11.45
C ALA A 18 -32.95 -24.93 -11.94
N LYS A 19 -32.71 -25.36 -13.18
CA LYS A 19 -31.50 -25.08 -13.95
C LYS A 19 -31.95 -24.52 -15.30
N MET A 20 -31.35 -23.43 -15.73
CA MET A 20 -31.70 -22.73 -16.95
C MET A 20 -30.42 -22.49 -17.76
N TRP A 21 -30.44 -22.84 -19.05
CA TRP A 21 -29.30 -22.82 -19.95
C TRP A 21 -29.50 -21.77 -21.03
N ILE A 22 -28.51 -20.92 -21.29
CA ILE A 22 -28.32 -20.27 -22.59
C ILE A 22 -26.81 -20.19 -22.85
N VAL A 23 -26.37 -20.78 -23.97
CA VAL A 23 -25.06 -20.54 -24.59
C VAL A 23 -25.35 -20.19 -26.05
N SER A 24 -24.78 -19.09 -26.55
CA SER A 24 -24.99 -18.62 -27.93
C SER A 24 -23.65 -18.55 -28.67
N LEU A 25 -23.65 -18.79 -29.99
CA LEU A 25 -22.46 -19.17 -30.75
C LEU A 25 -22.35 -18.39 -32.07
N LEU A 26 -21.31 -17.55 -32.13
CA LEU A 26 -20.54 -17.00 -33.28
C LEU A 26 -21.20 -16.77 -34.66
N LEU A 27 -20.86 -15.62 -35.28
CA LEU A 27 -20.18 -15.60 -36.59
C LEU A 27 -19.45 -14.27 -36.86
N SER A 28 -18.54 -14.29 -37.83
CA SER A 28 -17.31 -13.49 -37.91
C SER A 28 -17.34 -12.32 -38.91
N VAL A 29 -16.51 -11.29 -38.65
CA VAL A 29 -15.86 -10.50 -39.70
C VAL A 29 -14.38 -10.32 -39.35
N PHE A 30 -13.49 -11.01 -40.08
CA PHE A 30 -12.08 -10.63 -40.16
C PHE A 30 -11.95 -9.61 -41.30
N LEU A 31 -11.57 -8.37 -40.97
CA LEU A 31 -11.10 -7.39 -41.95
C LEU A 31 -9.59 -7.23 -41.82
N LEU A 32 -8.95 -7.00 -42.95
CA LEU A 32 -7.50 -7.05 -43.13
C LEU A 32 -6.82 -5.93 -42.34
N GLY A 33 -5.92 -6.30 -41.42
CA GLY A 33 -4.95 -5.37 -40.86
C GLY A 33 -3.86 -5.06 -41.89
N SER A 34 -3.83 -3.81 -42.36
CA SER A 34 -2.72 -3.22 -43.12
C SER A 34 -2.05 -2.12 -42.29
N SER A 35 -0.76 -1.86 -42.56
CA SER A 35 0.18 -1.00 -41.84
C SER A 35 0.41 -1.35 -40.36
N VAL A 36 1.51 -2.08 -40.10
CA VAL A 36 2.24 -2.03 -38.84
C VAL A 36 3.31 -0.94 -38.91
N ASP A 37 2.87 0.30 -39.15
CA ASP A 37 3.71 1.46 -38.93
C ASP A 37 3.54 1.85 -37.45
N GLY A 38 4.61 1.69 -36.68
CA GLY A 38 4.61 1.77 -35.21
C GLY A 38 4.52 3.20 -34.65
N GLN A 39 3.69 4.05 -35.25
CA GLN A 39 3.43 5.41 -34.78
C GLN A 39 2.24 5.39 -33.83
N CYS A 40 2.46 5.66 -32.55
CA CYS A 40 1.36 5.83 -31.59
C CYS A 40 0.65 7.18 -31.79
N ASP A 41 -0.32 7.27 -32.70
CA ASP A 41 -1.25 8.40 -32.72
C ASP A 41 -2.24 8.28 -31.52
N GLY A 42 -1.74 8.62 -30.32
CA GLY A 42 -2.46 8.52 -29.05
C GLY A 42 -1.93 7.51 -28.01
N CYS A 43 -0.61 7.23 -27.93
CA CYS A 43 -0.08 6.46 -26.79
C CYS A 43 -0.21 7.27 -25.49
N GLN A 44 -1.23 6.94 -24.70
CA GLN A 44 -1.40 7.47 -23.34
C GLN A 44 -0.20 7.06 -22.48
N CYS A 45 0.48 8.05 -21.93
CA CYS A 45 1.65 7.88 -21.06
C CYS A 45 1.62 8.90 -19.92
N GLY A 46 2.38 8.62 -18.87
CA GLY A 46 2.22 9.28 -17.57
C GLY A 46 1.56 8.36 -16.55
N GLY A 47 1.18 8.91 -15.40
CA GLY A 47 0.53 8.18 -14.31
C GLY A 47 0.36 9.04 -13.06
N TYR A 48 -0.45 8.57 -12.13
CA TYR A 48 -0.60 9.17 -10.80
C TYR A 48 -0.27 8.10 -9.76
N PHE A 49 0.67 8.40 -8.87
CA PHE A 49 1.27 7.45 -7.94
C PHE A 49 1.09 7.96 -6.50
N THR A 50 0.51 7.11 -5.66
CA THR A 50 0.22 7.39 -4.24
C THR A 50 0.94 6.47 -3.27
N GLU A 51 1.44 5.33 -3.75
CA GLU A 51 2.17 4.36 -2.93
C GLU A 51 3.46 4.97 -2.37
N LEU A 52 3.89 4.53 -1.19
CA LEU A 52 5.13 5.03 -0.58
C LEU A 52 6.40 4.65 -1.35
N SER A 53 6.33 3.74 -2.31
CA SER A 53 7.42 3.46 -3.23
C SER A 53 6.91 2.89 -4.54
N GLY A 54 7.72 3.00 -5.59
CA GLY A 54 7.42 2.38 -6.87
C GLY A 54 8.41 2.77 -7.96
N SER A 55 8.07 2.42 -9.18
CA SER A 55 8.90 2.68 -10.36
C SER A 55 8.04 3.09 -11.54
N PHE A 56 8.57 3.94 -12.42
CA PHE A 56 7.99 4.20 -13.73
C PHE A 56 9.08 4.45 -14.77
N TRP A 57 8.72 4.32 -16.05
CA TRP A 57 9.65 4.34 -17.16
C TRP A 57 9.07 5.06 -18.38
N SER A 58 9.96 5.47 -19.29
CA SER A 58 9.57 6.01 -20.59
C SER A 58 8.78 4.97 -21.41
N PRO A 59 7.80 5.37 -22.24
CA PRO A 59 7.09 4.45 -23.13
C PRO A 59 8.06 3.57 -23.93
N ASN A 60 7.69 2.31 -24.13
CA ASN A 60 8.48 1.30 -24.86
C ASN A 60 9.82 0.85 -24.21
N TYR A 61 10.19 1.35 -23.02
CA TYR A 61 11.35 0.83 -22.27
C TYR A 61 11.24 -0.71 -22.09
N PRO A 62 12.32 -1.50 -22.27
CA PRO A 62 13.72 -1.11 -22.43
C PRO A 62 14.17 -0.80 -23.87
N TYR A 63 13.25 -0.76 -24.84
CA TYR A 63 13.52 -0.29 -26.19
C TYR A 63 13.46 1.25 -26.26
N ASN A 64 13.67 1.81 -27.45
CA ASN A 64 13.63 3.25 -27.62
C ASN A 64 12.23 3.82 -27.42
N TYR A 65 12.13 4.98 -26.78
CA TYR A 65 10.87 5.72 -26.68
C TYR A 65 10.38 6.20 -28.06
N TYR A 66 9.11 6.62 -28.09
CA TYR A 66 8.48 7.23 -29.27
C TYR A 66 8.81 8.72 -29.35
N ASP A 67 8.85 9.25 -30.57
CA ASP A 67 8.85 10.69 -30.83
C ASP A 67 7.49 11.35 -30.44
N ASN A 68 7.48 12.68 -30.38
CA ASN A 68 6.30 13.53 -30.14
C ASN A 68 5.52 13.23 -28.84
N LEU A 69 6.18 12.73 -27.80
CA LEU A 69 5.56 12.40 -26.51
C LEU A 69 5.33 13.64 -25.65
N TYR A 70 4.27 13.59 -24.84
CA TYR A 70 4.01 14.50 -23.72
C TYR A 70 3.44 13.68 -22.56
N CYS A 71 4.31 13.09 -21.74
CA CYS A 71 3.94 12.26 -20.61
C CYS A 71 4.03 13.07 -19.31
N THR A 72 3.05 12.95 -18.41
CA THR A 72 3.13 13.54 -17.06
C THR A 72 2.93 12.46 -16.01
N TYR A 73 3.95 12.23 -15.20
CA TYR A 73 3.92 11.32 -14.06
C TYR A 73 3.88 12.17 -12.78
N THR A 74 2.86 11.99 -11.95
CA THR A 74 2.68 12.70 -10.68
C THR A 74 2.86 11.72 -9.54
N ILE A 75 3.78 12.01 -8.61
CA ILE A 75 3.85 11.29 -7.35
C ILE A 75 3.31 12.21 -6.25
N SER A 76 2.40 11.68 -5.43
CA SER A 76 1.70 12.39 -4.37
C SER A 76 1.72 11.54 -3.09
N LEU A 77 2.80 11.64 -2.33
CA LEU A 77 2.96 11.03 -1.02
C LEU A 77 2.15 11.76 0.07
N PRO A 78 1.91 11.12 1.22
CA PRO A 78 1.20 11.74 2.34
C PRO A 78 1.98 12.90 2.97
N SER A 79 1.31 13.68 3.82
CA SER A 79 1.99 14.68 4.66
C SER A 79 3.03 14.01 5.57
N GLY A 80 4.09 14.73 5.94
CA GLY A 80 5.17 14.22 6.80
C GLY A 80 6.22 13.35 6.09
N TYR A 81 5.96 12.89 4.87
CA TYR A 81 6.95 12.19 4.03
C TYR A 81 7.65 13.14 3.04
N SER A 82 8.94 12.89 2.79
CA SER A 82 9.71 13.47 1.69
C SER A 82 9.96 12.42 0.60
N MET A 83 10.07 12.85 -0.65
CA MET A 83 10.24 11.96 -1.80
C MET A 83 11.70 11.86 -2.24
N TYR A 84 12.21 10.64 -2.24
CA TYR A 84 13.51 10.30 -2.80
C TYR A 84 13.27 9.61 -4.14
N TYR A 85 14.10 9.89 -5.14
CA TYR A 85 14.07 9.16 -6.40
C TYR A 85 15.45 9.03 -7.04
N GLU A 86 15.62 8.01 -7.87
CA GLU A 86 16.86 7.78 -8.62
C GLU A 86 16.55 7.28 -10.04
N TYR A 87 17.43 7.62 -10.99
CA TYR A 87 17.34 7.07 -12.35
C TYR A 87 18.20 5.80 -12.44
N VAL A 88 17.55 4.64 -12.31
CA VAL A 88 18.16 3.30 -12.48
C VAL A 88 18.72 3.13 -13.89
N SER A 89 18.09 3.75 -14.88
CA SER A 89 18.59 3.85 -16.25
C SER A 89 18.25 5.21 -16.83
N PHE A 90 19.18 5.84 -17.57
CA PHE A 90 18.94 7.14 -18.19
C PHE A 90 19.70 7.31 -19.51
N ASN A 91 18.97 7.43 -20.61
CA ASN A 91 19.48 7.70 -21.95
C ASN A 91 18.41 8.40 -22.79
N ILE A 92 18.45 9.74 -22.81
CA ILE A 92 17.55 10.66 -23.54
C ILE A 92 18.42 11.50 -24.49
N GLU A 93 17.90 11.98 -25.62
CA GLU A 93 18.70 12.77 -26.57
C GLU A 93 19.41 13.96 -25.91
N GLU A 94 20.74 14.02 -26.07
CA GLU A 94 21.54 15.11 -25.52
C GLU A 94 21.43 16.37 -26.38
N SER A 95 21.00 17.49 -25.79
CA SER A 95 20.93 18.77 -26.47
C SER A 95 21.23 19.94 -25.51
N PRO A 96 21.71 21.10 -26.01
CA PRO A 96 21.94 22.27 -25.18
C PRO A 96 20.67 22.66 -24.42
N SER A 97 20.76 22.70 -23.08
CA SER A 97 19.63 22.97 -22.18
C SER A 97 18.43 22.01 -22.33
N CYS A 98 18.63 20.81 -22.91
CA CYS A 98 17.59 19.80 -23.13
C CYS A 98 16.38 20.34 -23.91
N GLN A 99 16.68 21.06 -25.01
CA GLN A 99 15.69 21.73 -25.86
C GLN A 99 14.97 20.81 -26.86
N TYR A 100 15.51 19.61 -27.12
CA TYR A 100 14.84 18.56 -27.91
C TYR A 100 14.07 17.65 -26.96
N ASP A 101 14.63 16.50 -26.60
CA ASP A 101 14.06 15.62 -25.58
C ASP A 101 14.44 16.05 -24.16
N SER A 102 13.51 15.90 -23.22
CA SER A 102 13.78 16.13 -21.79
C SER A 102 12.81 15.41 -20.87
N ILE A 103 13.27 15.03 -19.69
CA ILE A 103 12.41 14.84 -18.52
C ILE A 103 12.63 16.01 -17.56
N MET A 104 11.55 16.74 -17.27
CA MET A 104 11.55 17.85 -16.33
C MET A 104 10.95 17.39 -15.01
N VAL A 105 11.72 17.45 -13.92
CA VAL A 105 11.19 17.33 -12.57
C VAL A 105 10.75 18.72 -12.11
N GLN A 106 9.59 18.83 -11.48
CA GLN A 106 9.08 20.09 -10.94
C GLN A 106 8.38 19.87 -9.60
N CYS A 107 8.58 20.80 -8.66
CA CYS A 107 7.83 20.89 -7.41
C CYS A 107 6.89 22.11 -7.46
N PRO A 108 5.57 21.90 -7.66
CA PRO A 108 4.61 23.02 -7.72
C PRO A 108 4.48 23.83 -6.43
N ALA A 109 4.87 23.26 -5.27
CA ALA A 109 4.81 23.96 -3.99
C ALA A 109 5.89 25.06 -3.84
N THR A 110 7.08 24.86 -4.43
CA THR A 110 8.19 25.82 -4.38
C THR A 110 8.42 26.55 -5.70
N GLY A 111 7.87 26.04 -6.81
CA GLY A 111 8.16 26.53 -8.17
C GLY A 111 9.53 26.10 -8.69
N TRP A 112 10.25 25.23 -7.97
CA TRP A 112 11.49 24.63 -8.45
C TRP A 112 11.20 23.68 -9.63
N ALA A 113 12.06 23.71 -10.65
CA ALA A 113 12.03 22.77 -11.76
C ALA A 113 13.42 22.61 -12.41
N GLU A 114 13.71 21.40 -12.90
CA GLU A 114 14.96 21.06 -13.58
C GLU A 114 14.70 20.09 -14.75
N SER A 115 15.17 20.44 -15.95
CA SER A 115 15.15 19.59 -17.14
C SER A 115 16.43 18.77 -17.28
N ARG A 116 16.31 17.49 -17.62
CA ARG A 116 17.42 16.54 -17.77
C ARG A 116 17.32 15.76 -19.08
N CYS A 117 18.47 15.51 -19.69
CA CYS A 117 18.65 14.79 -20.95
C CYS A 117 20.10 14.29 -21.07
N GLY A 118 20.43 13.52 -22.11
CA GLY A 118 21.74 12.87 -22.28
C GLY A 118 21.81 11.46 -21.70
N HIS A 119 23.02 10.93 -21.57
CA HIS A 119 23.29 9.55 -21.12
C HIS A 119 24.05 9.52 -19.79
N TYR A 120 23.41 8.97 -18.74
CA TYR A 120 24.03 8.82 -17.42
C TYR A 120 23.99 7.37 -16.95
N SER A 121 25.15 6.85 -16.56
CA SER A 121 25.31 5.46 -16.06
C SER A 121 24.85 5.27 -14.62
N SER A 122 24.80 6.36 -13.86
CA SER A 122 24.30 6.45 -12.48
C SER A 122 24.15 7.92 -12.18
N LEU A 123 22.90 8.36 -12.03
CA LEU A 123 22.59 9.55 -11.26
C LEU A 123 22.14 9.04 -9.90
N GLY A 124 22.93 9.32 -8.86
CA GLY A 124 22.59 8.92 -7.48
C GLY A 124 21.26 9.53 -7.01
N PRO A 125 20.76 9.11 -5.84
CA PRO A 125 19.46 9.55 -5.33
C PRO A 125 19.37 11.08 -5.30
N PHE A 126 18.37 11.61 -6.00
CA PHE A 126 17.96 12.98 -5.86
C PHE A 126 17.04 13.10 -4.65
N TYR A 127 17.38 14.06 -3.81
CA TYR A 127 16.69 14.34 -2.56
C TYR A 127 15.78 15.55 -2.76
N GLU A 128 14.47 15.32 -2.72
CA GLU A 128 13.47 16.39 -2.72
C GLU A 128 12.72 16.37 -1.39
N VAL A 129 12.70 17.51 -0.70
CA VAL A 129 12.08 17.68 0.64
C VAL A 129 10.55 17.81 0.56
N HIS A 130 9.94 17.13 -0.41
CA HIS A 130 8.57 17.37 -0.85
C HIS A 130 7.83 16.07 -1.12
N ASN A 131 6.61 15.98 -0.60
CA ASN A 131 5.72 14.85 -0.80
C ASN A 131 5.04 14.86 -2.20
N TYR A 132 5.11 15.95 -2.95
CA TYR A 132 4.41 16.11 -4.23
C TYR A 132 5.33 16.64 -5.34
N LEU A 133 5.54 15.82 -6.37
CA LEU A 133 6.36 16.14 -7.55
C LEU A 133 5.66 15.73 -8.83
N ASN A 134 5.92 16.48 -9.90
CA ASN A 134 5.56 16.11 -11.26
C ASN A 134 6.82 15.89 -12.11
N PHE A 135 6.78 14.87 -12.95
CA PHE A 135 7.80 14.53 -13.93
C PHE A 135 7.18 14.64 -15.32
N VAL A 136 7.63 15.59 -16.12
CA VAL A 136 7.09 15.84 -17.47
C VAL A 136 8.13 15.40 -18.48
N PHE A 137 7.90 14.26 -19.12
CA PHE A 137 8.74 13.75 -20.20
C PHE A 137 8.19 14.22 -21.55
N LYS A 138 9.02 14.91 -22.33
CA LYS A 138 8.68 15.44 -23.65
C LYS A 138 9.71 14.98 -24.66
N THR A 139 9.25 14.65 -25.86
CA THR A 139 10.14 14.32 -26.98
C THR A 139 9.83 15.12 -28.24
N ASP A 140 10.88 15.36 -29.02
CA ASP A 140 10.92 16.00 -30.32
C ASP A 140 10.35 15.04 -31.41
N SER A 141 10.30 15.48 -32.67
CA SER A 141 9.82 14.67 -33.80
C SER A 141 10.76 13.52 -34.25
N SER A 142 11.90 13.30 -33.60
CA SER A 142 12.98 12.44 -34.09
C SER A 142 13.90 11.90 -32.98
N VAL A 143 15.03 11.29 -33.38
CA VAL A 143 16.19 10.86 -32.56
C VAL A 143 15.86 10.30 -31.17
N THR A 144 15.34 9.07 -31.12
CA THR A 144 14.97 8.44 -29.85
C THR A 144 16.03 7.49 -29.29
N TYR A 145 16.06 7.36 -27.97
CA TYR A 145 16.95 6.48 -27.19
C TYR A 145 16.14 5.61 -26.23
N ARG A 146 16.79 4.77 -25.40
CA ARG A 146 16.08 3.86 -24.46
C ARG A 146 15.23 4.59 -23.40
N GLY A 147 15.45 5.88 -23.20
CA GLY A 147 14.75 6.70 -22.22
C GLY A 147 15.21 6.39 -20.81
N PHE A 148 14.26 6.22 -19.90
CA PHE A 148 14.56 6.15 -18.47
C PHE A 148 13.77 5.05 -17.76
N LEU A 149 14.36 4.58 -16.67
CA LEU A 149 13.69 3.88 -15.57
C LEU A 149 14.01 4.67 -14.30
N LEU A 150 12.97 5.13 -13.61
CA LEU A 150 13.06 5.86 -12.35
C LEU A 150 12.39 5.05 -11.26
N ASP A 151 13.08 4.90 -10.14
CA ASP A 151 12.51 4.39 -8.89
C ASP A 151 12.34 5.54 -7.90
N TYR A 152 11.28 5.51 -7.10
CA TYR A 152 11.02 6.47 -6.03
C TYR A 152 10.61 5.76 -4.74
N TRP A 153 10.86 6.43 -3.61
CA TRP A 153 10.45 5.97 -2.29
C TRP A 153 10.26 7.15 -1.33
N ALA A 154 9.43 6.93 -0.33
CA ALA A 154 9.14 7.87 0.71
C ALA A 154 10.17 7.76 1.85
N TYR A 155 10.43 8.88 2.50
CA TYR A 155 11.18 8.95 3.75
C TYR A 155 10.34 9.70 4.76
N TYR A 156 9.99 9.07 5.87
CA TYR A 156 9.25 9.72 6.95
C TYR A 156 10.27 10.45 7.84
N GLU A 157 10.31 11.78 7.77
CA GLU A 157 11.39 12.55 8.44
C GLU A 157 11.22 12.68 9.95
N LYS A 158 9.97 12.70 10.43
CA LYS A 158 9.59 12.89 11.84
C LYS A 158 8.10 12.59 12.04
N CYS A 159 7.69 12.46 13.30
CA CYS A 159 6.28 12.34 13.63
C CYS A 159 5.47 13.59 13.26
N GLU A 160 4.27 13.38 12.71
CA GLU A 160 3.24 14.39 12.51
C GLU A 160 2.66 14.89 13.85
N GLU A 161 1.96 16.03 13.83
CA GLU A 161 1.28 16.55 15.02
C GLU A 161 0.24 15.55 15.53
N GLY A 162 0.24 15.27 16.83
CA GLY A 162 -0.60 14.26 17.47
C GLY A 162 0.05 12.88 17.61
N TRP A 163 1.13 12.59 16.87
CA TRP A 163 1.90 11.35 17.01
C TRP A 163 3.04 11.52 18.01
N LEU A 164 3.23 10.56 18.91
CA LEU A 164 4.33 10.54 19.88
C LEU A 164 5.54 9.80 19.32
N GLU A 165 6.73 10.36 19.45
CA GLU A 165 7.99 9.72 19.05
C GLU A 165 8.56 8.85 20.18
N HIS A 166 8.94 7.61 19.87
CA HIS A 166 9.68 6.72 20.75
C HIS A 166 10.56 5.75 19.93
N ASP A 167 11.86 5.71 20.23
CA ASP A 167 12.87 4.85 19.58
C ASP A 167 12.80 4.79 18.05
N GLY A 168 12.75 5.97 17.39
CA GLY A 168 12.70 6.06 15.93
C GLY A 168 11.36 5.60 15.31
N ALA A 169 10.32 5.40 16.10
CA ALA A 169 8.96 5.16 15.64
C ALA A 169 7.99 6.22 16.18
N CYS A 170 6.89 6.40 15.46
CA CYS A 170 5.80 7.30 15.78
C CYS A 170 4.55 6.51 16.11
N TYR A 171 3.87 6.89 17.19
CA TYR A 171 2.70 6.20 17.73
C TYR A 171 1.49 7.12 17.80
N SER A 172 0.32 6.64 17.39
CA SER A 172 -0.98 7.28 17.67
C SER A 172 -1.82 6.39 18.58
N PHE A 173 -2.53 7.00 19.53
CA PHE A 173 -3.28 6.32 20.58
C PHE A 173 -4.77 6.63 20.41
N GLU A 174 -5.46 5.74 19.71
CA GLU A 174 -6.82 5.97 19.22
C GLU A 174 -7.86 5.48 20.23
N ASN A 175 -8.70 6.40 20.73
CA ASN A 175 -9.65 6.14 21.81
C ASN A 175 -11.03 5.61 21.32
N GLU A 176 -11.35 5.68 20.02
CA GLU A 176 -12.63 5.16 19.52
C GLU A 176 -12.60 3.62 19.42
N PRO A 177 -13.52 2.87 20.08
CA PRO A 177 -13.46 1.41 20.06
C PRO A 177 -13.83 0.78 18.70
N ARG A 178 -12.88 -0.01 18.16
CA ARG A 178 -12.96 -0.72 16.88
C ARG A 178 -12.69 -2.21 17.07
N THR A 179 -13.10 -3.06 16.12
CA THR A 179 -12.56 -4.44 16.06
C THR A 179 -11.09 -4.40 15.62
N GLY A 180 -10.34 -5.51 15.78
CA GLY A 180 -8.93 -5.56 15.39
C GLY A 180 -8.74 -5.24 13.90
N SER A 181 -9.58 -5.82 13.05
CA SER A 181 -9.61 -5.58 11.59
C SER A 181 -10.00 -4.14 11.23
N GLU A 182 -11.00 -3.56 11.90
CA GLU A 182 -11.36 -2.15 11.69
C GLU A 182 -10.22 -1.21 12.12
N ALA A 183 -9.54 -1.52 13.22
CA ALA A 183 -8.45 -0.72 13.76
C ALA A 183 -7.21 -0.73 12.85
N GLN A 184 -6.83 -1.90 12.33
CA GLN A 184 -5.75 -2.02 11.34
C GLN A 184 -6.03 -1.17 10.09
N LEU A 185 -7.25 -1.23 9.55
CA LEU A 185 -7.65 -0.43 8.39
C LEU A 185 -7.60 1.09 8.66
N GLU A 186 -7.79 1.55 9.92
CA GLU A 186 -7.67 2.96 10.27
C GLU A 186 -6.19 3.39 10.43
N CYS A 187 -5.33 2.51 10.95
CA CYS A 187 -3.88 2.74 10.93
C CYS A 187 -3.33 2.82 9.50
N GLU A 188 -3.78 1.94 8.60
CA GLU A 188 -3.33 1.89 7.19
C GLU A 188 -3.63 3.18 6.43
N LYS A 189 -4.77 3.85 6.69
CA LYS A 189 -5.07 5.18 6.11
C LYS A 189 -4.04 6.26 6.47
N ASN A 190 -3.38 6.10 7.62
CA ASN A 190 -2.33 6.98 8.11
C ASN A 190 -0.92 6.44 7.80
N TRP A 191 -0.84 5.41 6.95
CA TRP A 191 0.39 4.74 6.52
C TRP A 191 1.17 4.14 7.68
N ALA A 192 0.41 3.59 8.63
CA ALA A 192 0.85 2.90 9.83
C ALA A 192 0.19 1.51 9.92
N ASN A 193 0.66 0.70 10.85
CA ASN A 193 0.02 -0.57 11.21
C ASN A 193 -0.38 -0.54 12.69
N LEU A 194 -1.20 -1.49 13.14
CA LEU A 194 -1.33 -1.72 14.58
C LEU A 194 0.05 -2.04 15.19
N ALA A 195 0.30 -1.49 16.38
CA ALA A 195 1.66 -1.39 16.93
C ALA A 195 2.35 -2.74 17.12
N SER A 196 3.54 -2.88 16.53
CA SER A 196 4.45 -4.00 16.78
C SER A 196 5.34 -3.72 17.97
N VAL A 197 5.37 -4.60 18.96
CA VAL A 197 6.11 -4.39 20.22
C VAL A 197 7.43 -5.16 20.18
N ARG A 198 8.57 -4.45 20.32
CA ARG A 198 9.91 -5.01 20.13
C ARG A 198 10.80 -4.99 21.38
N SER A 199 10.47 -4.21 22.41
CA SER A 199 11.22 -4.16 23.69
C SER A 199 10.29 -3.98 24.89
N GLU A 200 10.73 -4.40 26.08
CA GLU A 200 9.97 -4.17 27.34
C GLU A 200 9.75 -2.68 27.61
N GLU A 201 10.72 -1.84 27.20
CA GLU A 201 10.65 -0.38 27.28
C GLU A 201 9.55 0.19 26.37
N GLU A 202 9.45 -0.31 25.13
CA GLU A 202 8.36 0.04 24.21
C GLU A 202 7.00 -0.41 24.78
N ASN A 203 6.92 -1.62 25.33
CA ASN A 203 5.69 -2.13 25.93
C ASN A 203 5.22 -1.25 27.11
N ALA A 204 6.16 -0.79 27.94
CA ALA A 204 5.88 0.16 29.02
C ALA A 204 5.41 1.51 28.45
N PHE A 205 6.10 2.06 27.45
CA PHE A 205 5.71 3.29 26.78
C PHE A 205 4.29 3.23 26.19
N ILE A 206 3.91 2.13 25.54
CA ILE A 206 2.55 1.91 25.04
C ILE A 206 1.56 1.87 26.21
N GLY A 207 1.87 1.13 27.28
CA GLY A 207 1.00 1.02 28.47
C GLY A 207 0.81 2.33 29.24
N GLU A 208 1.80 3.22 29.25
CA GLU A 208 1.73 4.54 29.90
C GLU A 208 0.88 5.56 29.11
N ASN A 209 0.79 5.41 27.79
CA ASN A 209 0.10 6.36 26.90
C ASN A 209 -1.24 5.84 26.34
N ALA A 210 -1.54 4.54 26.52
CA ALA A 210 -2.81 3.95 26.12
C ALA A 210 -4.01 4.61 26.84
N PRO A 211 -5.12 4.90 26.12
CA PRO A 211 -6.27 5.60 26.71
C PRO A 211 -7.08 4.73 27.68
N SER A 212 -6.94 3.40 27.60
CA SER A 212 -7.55 2.41 28.49
C SER A 212 -6.72 1.14 28.54
N SER A 213 -7.19 0.14 29.30
CA SER A 213 -6.69 -1.23 29.23
C SER A 213 -7.90 -2.19 29.20
N PRO A 214 -7.98 -3.16 28.28
CA PRO A 214 -7.00 -3.47 27.23
C PRO A 214 -7.06 -2.56 25.99
N VAL A 215 -6.05 -2.66 25.13
CA VAL A 215 -5.99 -2.06 23.78
C VAL A 215 -5.52 -3.05 22.72
N TRP A 216 -5.90 -2.84 21.47
CA TRP A 216 -5.38 -3.60 20.32
C TRP A 216 -3.92 -3.26 20.01
N ILE A 217 -3.14 -4.31 19.73
CA ILE A 217 -1.78 -4.25 19.20
C ILE A 217 -1.67 -5.13 17.95
N GLY A 218 -0.60 -4.97 17.17
CA GLY A 218 -0.47 -5.58 15.85
C GLY A 218 -0.13 -7.07 15.82
N LEU A 219 -0.12 -7.79 16.94
CA LEU A 219 0.27 -9.20 16.92
C LEU A 219 -0.87 -10.05 16.34
N GLN A 220 -0.65 -10.64 15.18
CA GLN A 220 -1.63 -11.48 14.49
C GLN A 220 -1.29 -12.96 14.63
N LYS A 221 -2.31 -13.82 14.58
CA LYS A 221 -2.16 -15.28 14.51
C LYS A 221 -2.69 -15.82 13.18
N ILE A 222 -1.78 -16.08 12.24
CA ILE A 222 -2.08 -16.56 10.88
C ILE A 222 -1.48 -17.95 10.69
N ASP A 223 -2.29 -18.94 10.30
CA ASP A 223 -1.87 -20.34 10.10
C ASP A 223 -1.03 -20.90 11.27
N GLU A 224 -1.54 -20.71 12.50
CA GLU A 224 -0.90 -21.05 13.78
C GLU A 224 0.42 -20.32 14.10
N LYS A 225 0.87 -19.40 13.23
CA LYS A 225 2.10 -18.62 13.40
C LYS A 225 1.80 -17.19 13.84
N LEU A 226 2.67 -16.66 14.69
CA LEU A 226 2.62 -15.27 15.12
C LEU A 226 3.41 -14.39 14.15
N ARG A 227 2.81 -13.27 13.76
CA ARG A 227 3.39 -12.22 12.90
C ARG A 227 2.90 -10.86 13.40
N TRP A 228 3.70 -9.82 13.24
CA TRP A 228 3.22 -8.46 13.44
C TRP A 228 2.50 -7.95 12.18
N ALA A 229 1.56 -7.03 12.37
CA ALA A 229 0.80 -6.38 11.30
C ALA A 229 1.69 -5.51 10.37
N ASP A 230 2.85 -5.06 10.86
CA ASP A 230 3.92 -4.45 10.03
C ASP A 230 4.77 -5.48 9.27
N GLU A 231 4.22 -6.68 9.06
CA GLU A 231 4.85 -7.90 8.53
C GLU A 231 6.09 -8.43 9.28
N SER A 232 6.58 -7.72 10.29
CA SER A 232 7.82 -8.09 10.98
C SER A 232 7.67 -9.39 11.78
N ARG A 233 8.80 -10.09 11.96
CA ARG A 233 8.80 -11.41 12.60
C ARG A 233 8.57 -11.28 14.10
N TYR A 234 7.74 -12.15 14.65
CA TYR A 234 7.63 -12.32 16.09
C TYR A 234 8.81 -13.17 16.60
N GLU A 235 9.62 -12.61 17.50
CA GLU A 235 10.71 -13.33 18.16
C GLU A 235 10.26 -13.79 19.55
N GLU A 236 9.83 -15.05 19.65
CA GLU A 236 9.28 -15.66 20.88
C GLU A 236 10.26 -15.64 22.07
N ALA A 237 11.57 -15.48 21.81
CA ALA A 237 12.61 -15.50 22.83
C ALA A 237 12.72 -14.22 23.68
N THR A 238 12.06 -13.13 23.31
CA THR A 238 12.17 -11.84 24.01
C THR A 238 10.95 -11.47 24.86
N PHE A 239 9.80 -12.16 24.72
CA PHE A 239 8.55 -11.76 25.36
C PHE A 239 7.72 -12.93 25.91
N HIS A 240 7.50 -12.92 27.23
CA HIS A 240 6.51 -13.76 27.91
C HIS A 240 5.29 -12.94 28.34
N GLN A 241 4.40 -12.63 27.39
CA GLN A 241 3.08 -12.09 27.68
C GLN A 241 1.97 -13.10 27.40
N ASN A 242 0.92 -13.06 28.23
CA ASN A 242 -0.33 -13.75 27.98
C ASN A 242 -1.15 -12.95 26.95
N PHE A 243 -0.79 -13.07 25.67
CA PHE A 243 -1.55 -12.46 24.60
C PHE A 243 -2.92 -13.14 24.44
N HIS A 244 -3.99 -12.36 24.52
CA HIS A 244 -5.33 -12.79 24.18
C HIS A 244 -5.62 -12.40 22.73
N PHE A 245 -6.12 -13.34 21.94
CA PHE A 245 -6.41 -13.14 20.52
C PHE A 245 -7.91 -13.17 20.25
N GLU A 246 -8.40 -12.19 19.51
CA GLU A 246 -9.77 -12.11 18.98
C GLU A 246 -9.77 -11.33 17.65
N ASP A 247 -10.67 -11.63 16.72
CA ASP A 247 -10.65 -11.08 15.34
C ASP A 247 -9.28 -11.25 14.61
N GLY A 248 -8.49 -12.26 15.01
CA GLY A 248 -7.15 -12.55 14.48
C GLY A 248 -6.01 -11.69 15.04
N PHE A 249 -6.30 -10.65 15.83
CA PHE A 249 -5.33 -9.74 16.45
C PHE A 249 -5.20 -10.00 17.97
N ALA A 250 -4.09 -9.57 18.57
CA ALA A 250 -3.90 -9.59 20.01
C ALA A 250 -4.29 -8.25 20.66
N TYR A 251 -4.79 -8.32 21.88
CA TYR A 251 -4.92 -7.18 22.77
C TYR A 251 -4.08 -7.35 24.03
N ALA A 252 -3.50 -6.23 24.50
CA ALA A 252 -2.64 -6.19 25.68
C ALA A 252 -3.37 -5.57 26.88
N GLY A 253 -3.04 -6.03 28.08
CA GLY A 253 -3.51 -5.42 29.33
C GLY A 253 -4.87 -5.92 29.87
N ALA A 254 -5.37 -7.05 29.39
CA ALA A 254 -6.55 -7.69 29.97
C ALA A 254 -6.19 -8.59 31.16
N GLU A 255 -6.58 -8.19 32.37
CA GLU A 255 -6.89 -9.17 33.42
C GLU A 255 -8.14 -9.96 32.98
N GLN A 256 -8.15 -11.28 33.23
CA GLN A 256 -9.13 -12.24 32.68
C GLN A 256 -10.56 -11.66 32.60
N ARG A 257 -11.01 -11.31 31.38
CA ARG A 257 -12.41 -10.94 31.15
C ARG A 257 -13.27 -12.17 31.40
N ALA A 258 -14.25 -12.06 32.29
CA ALA A 258 -15.23 -13.11 32.51
C ALA A 258 -15.99 -13.40 31.21
N GLU A 259 -16.39 -14.66 31.03
CA GLU A 259 -17.18 -15.16 29.89
C GLU A 259 -18.59 -14.54 29.88
N GLU A 260 -18.70 -13.27 29.49
CA GLU A 260 -19.98 -12.55 29.35
C GLU A 260 -20.38 -12.41 27.87
N ASP A 261 -21.42 -13.16 27.51
CA ASP A 261 -22.18 -13.18 26.25
C ASP A 261 -21.37 -13.31 24.94
N ASP A 262 -21.28 -14.57 24.48
CA ASP A 262 -20.50 -15.11 23.35
C ASP A 262 -20.99 -14.65 21.95
N SER A 263 -21.48 -13.41 21.83
CA SER A 263 -22.17 -12.91 20.61
C SER A 263 -21.92 -11.45 20.20
N GLU A 264 -21.22 -10.63 20.99
CA GLU A 264 -20.77 -9.31 20.56
C GLU A 264 -19.26 -9.30 20.22
N GLU A 265 -18.92 -8.83 19.03
CA GLU A 265 -17.51 -8.66 18.60
C GLU A 265 -16.76 -7.71 19.55
N ILE A 266 -15.56 -8.09 19.98
CA ILE A 266 -14.75 -7.26 20.88
C ILE A 266 -14.36 -5.97 20.15
N ARG A 267 -14.71 -4.82 20.75
CA ARG A 267 -14.31 -3.49 20.29
C ARG A 267 -13.49 -2.79 21.37
N LEU A 268 -12.28 -2.35 21.04
CA LEU A 268 -11.33 -1.71 21.96
C LEU A 268 -10.66 -0.49 21.31
N PRO A 269 -10.16 0.46 22.11
CA PRO A 269 -9.14 1.42 21.68
C PRO A 269 -7.88 0.71 21.16
N TYR A 270 -7.07 1.42 20.37
CA TYR A 270 -5.98 0.80 19.61
C TYR A 270 -4.78 1.74 19.43
N VAL A 271 -3.62 1.17 19.10
CA VAL A 271 -2.37 1.91 18.94
C VAL A 271 -1.82 1.68 17.54
N CYS A 272 -1.66 2.75 16.76
CA CYS A 272 -1.02 2.71 15.45
C CYS A 272 0.48 3.06 15.57
N LYS A 273 1.33 2.43 14.75
CA LYS A 273 2.79 2.63 14.71
C LYS A 273 3.30 2.74 13.27
N LYS A 274 4.21 3.68 13.01
CA LYS A 274 5.04 3.76 11.80
C LYS A 274 6.45 4.21 12.14
N TYR A 275 7.45 3.79 11.35
CA TYR A 275 8.86 4.11 11.61
C TYR A 275 9.29 5.41 10.92
N ILE A 276 10.15 6.18 11.58
CA ILE A 276 10.91 7.27 10.99
C ILE A 276 12.01 6.65 10.12
N GLY A 277 12.21 7.20 8.91
CA GLY A 277 13.22 6.71 7.97
C GLY A 277 12.68 6.40 6.58
N SER A 278 13.56 5.81 5.76
CA SER A 278 13.25 5.35 4.41
C SER A 278 12.33 4.13 4.44
N VAL A 279 11.26 4.14 3.64
CA VAL A 279 10.37 2.96 3.55
C VAL A 279 11.03 1.73 2.92
N ARG A 280 12.19 1.91 2.27
CA ARG A 280 13.04 0.79 1.81
C ARG A 280 13.85 0.15 2.94
N ASP A 281 14.11 0.89 4.01
CA ASP A 281 14.91 0.43 5.16
C ASP A 281 14.02 -0.07 6.32
N ILE A 282 12.70 0.19 6.27
CA ILE A 282 11.73 -0.47 7.14
C ILE A 282 11.79 -1.98 6.85
N PRO A 283 12.02 -2.84 7.85
CA PRO A 283 12.33 -4.25 7.64
C PRO A 283 11.15 -5.03 7.06
N SER A 284 11.17 -5.24 5.73
CA SER A 284 10.37 -6.24 5.04
C SER A 284 11.08 -7.60 5.08
N ASN A 285 10.52 -8.51 5.88
CA ASN A 285 10.75 -9.97 6.06
C ASN A 285 12.12 -10.62 5.79
#